data_AF-A0A016S252-F1
#
_entry.id   AF-A0A016S252-F1
#
_cell.length_a   1.000
_cell.length_b   1.000
_cell.length_c   1.000
_cell.angle_alpha   90.00
_cell.angle_beta   90.00
_cell.angle_gamma   90.00
#
_symmetry.space_group_name_H-M   'P 1'
#
loop_
_entity.id
_entity.type
_entity.pdbx_description
1 polymer ?
#
loop_
_entity_poly.entity_id
_entity_poly.type
_entity_poly.pdbx_seq_one_letter_code
_entity_poly.pdbx_strand_id
1 'polypeptide(L)'
;MLQALKQAIKEREEKIRARLAGKKVKAVESTKEEDLPKPPQKPSFCTPEDTTQFFFEGCMIQNNKIYVGNTFARDLTQSEIGELKEFEKKFKVYQDYVQKQAEQVHQRA
;
A
#
# COMPACT_ATOMS: atom_id res chain seq x y z
N MET A 1 9.18 -25.66 -29.35
CA MET A 1 8.80 -24.50 -28.50
C MET A 1 8.62 -24.86 -27.02
N LEU A 2 7.81 -25.88 -26.67
CA LEU A 2 7.55 -26.22 -25.25
C LEU A 2 8.82 -26.56 -24.44
N GLN A 3 9.78 -27.27 -25.05
CA GLN A 3 11.05 -27.62 -24.39
C GLN A 3 11.93 -26.39 -24.15
N ALA A 4 12.00 -25.47 -25.11
CA ALA A 4 12.72 -24.20 -24.96
C ALA A 4 12.10 -23.31 -23.87
N LEU A 5 10.77 -23.32 -23.75
CA LEU A 5 10.07 -22.60 -22.68
C LEU A 5 10.37 -23.20 -21.30
N LYS A 6 10.37 -24.53 -21.17
CA LYS A 6 10.73 -25.22 -19.92
C LYS A 6 12.18 -24.93 -19.51
N GLN A 7 13.09 -24.91 -20.49
CA GLN A 7 14.48 -24.56 -20.26
C GLN A 7 14.65 -23.11 -19.80
N ALA A 8 13.95 -22.16 -20.44
CA ALA A 8 13.99 -20.75 -20.06
C ALA A 8 13.41 -20.48 -18.65
N ILE A 9 12.38 -21.23 -18.24
CA ILE A 9 11.81 -21.15 -16.89
C ILE A 9 12.82 -21.66 -15.86
N LYS A 10 13.42 -22.82 -16.10
CA LYS A 10 14.42 -23.41 -15.19
C LYS A 10 15.65 -22.50 -15.02
N GLU A 11 16.15 -21.92 -16.12
CA GLU A 11 17.25 -20.95 -16.07
C GLU A 11 16.88 -19.67 -15.31
N ARG A 12 15.63 -19.22 -15.40
CA ARG A 12 15.13 -18.05 -14.65
C ARG A 12 15.02 -18.37 -13.16
N GLU A 13 14.52 -19.54 -12.81
CA GLU A 13 14.44 -20.03 -11.42
C GLU A 13 15.82 -20.15 -10.78
N GLU A 14 16.79 -20.73 -11.49
CA GLU A 14 18.17 -20.83 -11.02
C GLU A 14 18.84 -19.45 -10.86
N LYS A 15 18.61 -18.52 -11.81
CA LYS A 15 19.07 -17.12 -11.66
C LYS A 15 18.43 -16.42 -10.47
N ILE A 16 17.15 -16.62 -10.21
CA ILE A 16 16.47 -16.05 -9.05
C ILE A 16 17.01 -16.67 -7.77
N ARG A 17 17.20 -17.99 -7.73
CA ARG A 17 17.75 -18.71 -6.57
C ARG A 17 19.19 -18.32 -6.27
N ALA A 18 20.03 -18.18 -7.30
CA ALA A 18 21.39 -17.67 -7.17
C ALA A 18 21.41 -16.21 -6.71
N ARG A 19 20.47 -15.38 -7.19
CA ARG A 19 20.29 -14.02 -6.68
C ARG A 19 19.81 -14.01 -5.24
N LEU A 20 18.92 -14.90 -4.81
CA LEU A 20 18.45 -14.95 -3.43
C LEU A 20 19.50 -15.52 -2.47
N ALA A 21 20.24 -16.55 -2.90
CA ALA A 21 21.36 -17.12 -2.15
C ALA A 21 22.58 -16.19 -2.10
N GLY A 22 22.84 -15.44 -3.17
CA GLY A 22 23.89 -14.41 -3.25
C GLY A 22 23.45 -13.05 -2.71
N LYS A 23 22.15 -12.83 -2.48
CA LYS A 23 21.59 -11.63 -1.84
C LYS A 23 21.42 -11.90 -0.34
N LYS A 24 22.56 -11.98 0.37
CA LYS A 24 22.77 -10.85 1.27
C LYS A 24 22.77 -9.68 0.34
N VAL A 25 21.67 -8.91 0.32
CA VAL A 25 21.75 -7.55 -0.20
C VAL A 25 23.12 -7.07 0.33
N LYS A 26 23.98 -6.48 -0.50
CA LYS A 26 24.64 -5.31 0.03
C LYS A 26 23.46 -4.45 0.46
N ALA A 27 23.00 -4.67 1.71
CA ALA A 27 22.67 -3.60 2.60
C ALA A 27 23.71 -2.59 2.18
N VAL A 28 23.23 -1.50 1.56
CA VAL A 28 23.95 -0.25 1.55
C VAL A 28 24.82 -0.31 2.79
N GLU A 29 26.14 -0.43 2.57
CA GLU A 29 27.14 -0.73 3.60
C GLU A 29 26.55 -0.28 4.91
N SER A 30 26.25 -1.22 5.81
CA SER A 30 25.51 -0.89 7.03
C SER A 30 26.34 0.13 7.79
N THR A 31 26.15 1.41 7.47
CA THR A 31 26.12 2.51 8.42
C THR A 31 25.33 1.89 9.53
N LYS A 32 26.04 1.65 10.63
CA LYS A 32 25.45 1.16 11.87
C LYS A 32 24.12 1.91 12.01
N GLU A 33 23.04 1.22 12.37
CA GLU A 33 21.71 1.83 12.50
C GLU A 33 21.72 3.14 13.32
N GLU A 34 22.78 3.32 14.11
CA GLU A 34 23.23 4.49 14.87
C GLU A 34 23.58 5.75 14.03
N ASP A 35 23.98 5.63 12.76
CA ASP A 35 24.43 6.75 11.89
C ASP A 35 23.30 7.36 11.05
N LEU A 36 22.14 6.69 10.96
CA LEU A 36 20.98 7.25 10.28
C LEU A 36 20.17 8.08 11.26
N PRO A 37 19.79 9.33 10.92
CA PRO A 37 18.89 10.09 11.76
C PRO A 37 17.58 9.30 11.93
N LYS A 38 17.13 9.19 13.18
CA LYS A 38 15.83 8.58 13.46
C LYS A 38 14.76 9.30 12.64
N PRO A 39 13.81 8.57 12.01
CA PRO A 39 12.72 9.21 11.29
C PRO A 39 12.01 10.23 12.19
N PRO A 40 11.69 11.42 11.66
CA PRO A 40 10.94 12.39 12.43
C PRO A 40 9.62 11.77 12.88
N GLN A 41 9.24 12.05 14.14
CA GLN A 41 7.94 11.60 14.64
C GLN A 41 6.83 12.43 13.98
N LYS A 42 5.73 11.74 13.64
CA LYS A 42 4.51 12.40 13.17
C LYS A 42 4.06 13.42 14.22
N PRO A 43 3.83 14.69 13.84
CA PRO A 43 3.35 15.69 14.78
C PRO A 43 2.02 15.29 15.42
N SER A 44 1.82 15.63 16.69
CA SER A 44 0.62 15.29 17.45
C SER A 44 -0.66 15.89 16.88
N PHE A 45 -0.57 17.01 16.17
CA PHE A 45 -1.70 17.66 15.51
C PHE A 45 -2.17 16.96 14.23
N CYS A 46 -1.39 16.03 13.69
CA CYS A 46 -1.85 15.21 12.58
C CYS A 46 -2.58 13.99 13.15
N THR A 47 -3.90 14.01 13.26
CA THR A 47 -4.64 12.82 13.72
C THR A 47 -4.86 11.83 12.58
N PRO A 48 -5.18 10.55 12.84
CA PRO A 48 -5.65 9.63 11.79
C PRO A 48 -6.83 10.20 11.01
N GLU A 49 -7.77 10.86 11.68
CA GLU A 49 -8.95 11.48 11.07
C GLU A 49 -8.56 12.60 10.09
N ASP A 50 -7.57 13.42 10.47
CA ASP A 50 -7.07 14.50 9.60
C ASP A 50 -6.19 14.01 8.45
N THR A 51 -5.63 12.80 8.55
CA THR A 51 -4.67 12.24 7.57
C THR A 51 -5.23 11.13 6.72
N THR A 52 -6.42 10.62 7.03
CA THR A 52 -7.10 9.62 6.20
C THR A 52 -7.57 10.26 4.90
N GLN A 53 -7.15 9.68 3.78
CA GLN A 53 -7.45 10.15 2.44
C GLN A 53 -8.17 9.06 1.66
N PHE A 54 -9.34 9.38 1.11
CA PHE A 54 -10.04 8.53 0.16
C PHE A 54 -9.77 9.06 -1.24
N PHE A 55 -9.10 8.25 -2.05
CA PHE A 55 -8.84 8.56 -3.45
C PHE A 55 -9.94 7.95 -4.31
N PHE A 56 -10.64 8.80 -5.03
CA PHE A 56 -11.61 8.44 -6.05
C PHE A 56 -11.09 8.91 -7.42
N GLU A 57 -11.70 8.46 -8.50
CA GLU A 57 -11.29 8.82 -9.85
C GLU A 57 -11.41 10.34 -10.06
N GLY A 58 -10.27 11.04 -9.98
CA GLY A 58 -10.19 12.49 -10.19
C GLY A 58 -10.41 13.37 -8.95
N CYS A 59 -10.70 12.81 -7.78
CA CYS A 59 -10.81 13.58 -6.55
C CYS A 59 -10.29 12.84 -5.32
N MET A 60 -9.88 13.61 -4.31
CA MET A 60 -9.45 13.11 -3.01
C MET A 60 -10.36 13.72 -1.95
N ILE A 61 -10.80 12.91 -1.00
CA ILE A 61 -11.50 13.36 0.19
C ILE A 61 -10.57 13.21 1.39
N GLN A 62 -10.35 14.30 2.13
CA GLN A 62 -9.56 14.32 3.36
C GLN A 62 -10.21 15.25 4.39
N ASN A 63 -10.43 14.75 5.60
CA ASN A 63 -11.03 15.54 6.70
C ASN A 63 -12.29 16.32 6.30
N ASN A 64 -13.26 15.61 5.69
CA ASN A 64 -14.50 16.19 5.18
C ASN A 64 -14.33 17.30 4.11
N LYS A 65 -13.18 17.37 3.44
CA LYS A 65 -12.89 18.32 2.36
C LYS A 65 -12.63 17.57 1.06
N ILE A 66 -13.16 18.10 -0.05
CA ILE A 66 -12.94 17.60 -1.40
C ILE A 66 -11.78 18.37 -2.03
N TYR A 67 -10.85 17.62 -2.60
CA TYR A 67 -9.75 18.12 -3.40
C TYR A 67 -9.87 17.54 -4.81
N VAL A 68 -9.69 18.39 -5.83
CA VAL A 68 -9.59 17.97 -7.24
C VAL A 68 -8.13 18.13 -7.66
N GLY A 69 -7.45 17.01 -7.91
CA GLY A 69 -6.00 16.99 -7.96
C GLY A 69 -5.39 17.44 -6.62
N ASN A 70 -4.67 18.56 -6.63
CA ASN A 70 -4.01 19.13 -5.45
C ASN A 70 -4.72 20.38 -4.90
N THR A 71 -5.89 20.71 -5.45
CA THR A 71 -6.59 21.97 -5.15
C THR A 71 -7.82 21.69 -4.31
N PHE A 72 -7.96 22.42 -3.20
CA PHE A 72 -9.19 22.42 -2.40
C PHE A 72 -10.35 22.94 -3.25
N ALA A 73 -11.42 22.14 -3.34
CA ALA A 73 -12.60 22.51 -4.10
C ALA A 73 -13.71 23.04 -3.19
N ARG A 74 -14.09 22.28 -2.15
CA ARG A 74 -15.13 22.63 -1.18
C ARG A 74 -15.15 21.66 0.00
N ASP A 75 -15.85 22.04 1.05
CA ASP A 75 -16.26 21.13 2.12
C ASP A 75 -17.37 20.16 1.66
N LEU A 76 -17.42 18.99 2.29
CA LEU A 76 -18.53 18.05 2.17
C LEU A 76 -19.75 18.60 2.92
N THR A 77 -20.92 18.39 2.34
CA THR A 77 -22.20 18.64 3.00
C THR A 77 -22.50 17.55 4.03
N GLN A 78 -23.47 17.81 4.92
CA GLN A 78 -23.83 16.86 5.96
C GLN A 78 -24.36 15.53 5.40
N SER A 79 -25.05 15.57 4.26
CA SER A 79 -25.51 14.36 3.54
C SER A 79 -24.33 13.56 3.03
N GLU A 80 -23.39 14.21 2.34
CA GLU A 80 -22.23 13.54 1.75
C GLU A 80 -21.29 12.96 2.84
N ILE A 81 -21.18 13.60 4.00
CA ILE A 81 -20.49 13.01 5.18
C ILE A 81 -21.17 11.71 5.61
N GLY A 82 -22.51 11.65 5.56
CA GLY A 82 -23.28 10.44 5.84
C GLY A 82 -22.98 9.32 4.85
N GLU A 83 -22.96 9.65 3.56
CA GLU A 83 -22.64 8.72 2.47
C GLU A 83 -21.20 8.20 2.59
N LEU A 84 -20.24 9.07 2.92
CA LEU A 84 -18.84 8.69 3.14
C LEU A 84 -18.69 7.69 4.29
N LYS A 85 -19.40 7.91 5.40
CA LYS A 85 -19.41 6.96 6.54
C LYS A 85 -20.03 5.61 6.17
N GLU A 86 -21.02 5.59 5.29
CA GLU A 86 -21.59 4.33 4.79
C GLU A 86 -20.59 3.60 3.87
N PHE A 87 -19.91 4.35 2.99
CA PHE A 87 -18.84 3.83 2.16
C PHE A 87 -17.73 3.19 3.01
N GLU A 88 -17.24 3.88 4.04
CA GLU A 88 -16.19 3.36 4.94
C GLU A 88 -16.56 2.01 5.55
N LYS A 89 -17.80 1.86 6.02
CA LYS A 89 -18.29 0.59 6.59
C LYS A 89 -18.27 -0.54 5.56
N LYS A 90 -18.80 -0.28 4.36
CA LYS A 90 -18.85 -1.28 3.27
C LYS A 90 -17.44 -1.62 2.79
N PHE A 91 -16.58 -0.62 2.66
CA PHE A 91 -15.20 -0.77 2.22
C PHE A 91 -14.38 -1.61 3.19
N LYS A 92 -14.54 -1.41 4.50
CA LYS A 92 -13.88 -2.25 5.52
C LYS A 92 -14.26 -3.73 5.39
N VAL A 93 -15.55 -4.02 5.25
CA VAL A 93 -16.03 -5.40 5.05
C VAL A 93 -15.44 -6.03 3.80
N TYR A 94 -15.38 -5.26 2.70
CA TYR A 94 -14.77 -5.70 1.46
C TYR A 94 -13.26 -5.96 1.61
N GLN A 95 -12.52 -5.05 2.24
CA GLN A 95 -11.10 -5.24 2.51
C GLN A 95 -10.82 -6.47 3.36
N ASP A 96 -11.58 -6.68 4.44
CA ASP A 96 -11.45 -7.87 5.29
C ASP A 96 -11.70 -9.16 4.48
N TYR A 97 -12.66 -9.15 3.56
CA TYR A 97 -12.90 -10.29 2.66
C TYR A 97 -11.73 -10.55 1.71
N VAL A 98 -11.23 -9.51 1.03
CA VAL A 98 -10.10 -9.61 0.09
C VAL A 98 -8.83 -10.09 0.80
N GLN A 99 -8.55 -9.55 1.99
CA GLN A 99 -7.40 -9.92 2.81
C GLN A 99 -7.42 -11.42 3.17
N LYS A 100 -8.58 -11.92 3.64
CA LYS A 100 -8.77 -13.34 3.94
C LYS A 100 -8.55 -14.24 2.71
N GLN A 101 -9.01 -13.81 1.54
CA GLN A 101 -8.78 -14.56 0.29
C GLN A 101 -7.29 -14.58 -0.07
N ALA A 102 -6.58 -13.45 0.04
CA ALA A 102 -5.15 -13.37 -0.25
C ALA A 102 -4.32 -14.28 0.68
N GLU A 103 -4.66 -14.32 1.97
CA GLU A 103 -4.03 -15.21 2.95
C GLU A 103 -4.27 -16.69 2.63
N GLN A 104 -5.50 -17.05 2.24
CA GLN A 104 -5.83 -18.42 1.84
C GLN A 104 -5.08 -18.86 0.57
N VAL A 105 -4.89 -17.97 -0.40
CA VAL A 105 -4.09 -18.25 -1.60
C VAL A 105 -2.61 -18.42 -1.23
N HIS A 106 -2.08 -17.57 -0.34
CA HIS A 106 -0.70 -17.67 0.13
C HIS A 106 -0.42 -18.97 0.88
N GLN A 107 -1.37 -19.47 1.67
CA GLN A 107 -1.25 -20.75 2.39
C GLN A 107 -1.38 -21.99 1.48
N ARG A 108 -1.91 -21.82 0.27
CA ARG A 108 -2.11 -22.91 -0.71
C ARG A 108 -1.01 -22.97 -1.78
N ALA A 109 -0.11 -21.98 -1.81
CA ALA A 109 1.04 -21.90 -2.72
C ALA A 109 2.31 -22.39 -2.03
#